data_AF-A0A844P7L7-F1
#
_entry.id   AF-A0A844P7L7-F1
#
_cell.length_a   1.000
_cell.length_b   1.000
_cell.length_c   1.000
_cell.angle_alpha   90.00
_cell.angle_beta   90.00
_cell.angle_gamma   90.00
#
_symmetry.space_group_name_H-M   'P 1'
#
loop_
_entity.id
_entity.type
_entity.pdbx_description
1 polymer ?
#
loop_
_entity_poly.entity_id
_entity_poly.type
_entity_poly.pdbx_seq_one_letter_code
_entity_poly.pdbx_strand_id
1 'polypeptide(L)'
;MLLKVNKNIHFIWLGEITSSQIEYIKIWKLTNTDYNVYFWYDSSIFLCQELNTLFKGLTQEIHLKTRDLLYENIRGMDIKIDEFYLSLNLDQKKSLSKIKSSHQVIADLQKYCTIKNVRESIMAEINSSPYYFELKFRGNLAAASDILRLIILFKYGGVYIDVDTLPIKSKPLKTIKIKKNMLLLSGDMHDESCFYSNVIVTHRNSMLIKECLHEINRIYLYIKTCYLKKDNDINEYRLDGVFNDSRITLKTSGPGLLYNCLYSRIEKTEHNILNIEHFIMKNLMFKDHCLNTPLSNKSSWMLNQN
;
A
#
# COMPACT_ATOMS: atom_id res chain seq x y z
N MET A 1 15.61 20.78 -12.37
CA MET A 1 16.72 20.24 -11.56
C MET A 1 16.49 18.76 -11.27
N LEU A 2 17.48 17.91 -11.51
CA LEU A 2 17.45 16.51 -11.11
C LEU A 2 18.03 16.34 -9.69
N LEU A 3 17.39 15.53 -8.87
CA LEU A 3 17.82 15.19 -7.51
C LEU A 3 18.19 13.71 -7.43
N LYS A 4 19.24 13.41 -6.68
CA LYS A 4 19.61 12.03 -6.35
C LYS A 4 18.62 11.47 -5.34
N VAL A 5 18.13 10.27 -5.60
CA VAL A 5 17.22 9.54 -4.70
C VAL A 5 18.03 8.89 -3.57
N ASN A 6 17.46 8.89 -2.36
CA ASN A 6 18.05 8.20 -1.21
C ASN A 6 18.19 6.69 -1.50
N LYS A 7 19.32 6.09 -1.09
CA LYS A 7 19.54 4.64 -1.26
C LYS A 7 18.81 3.83 -0.18
N ASN A 8 17.49 3.95 -0.17
CA ASN A 8 16.58 3.23 0.71
C ASN A 8 15.62 2.41 -0.14
N ILE A 9 15.50 1.11 0.17
CA ILE A 9 14.44 0.23 -0.35
C ILE A 9 13.45 0.01 0.79
N HIS A 10 12.15 0.20 0.50
CA HIS A 10 11.07 0.04 1.46
C HIS A 10 10.11 -1.05 0.99
N PHE A 11 10.02 -2.13 1.77
CA PHE A 11 8.99 -3.15 1.66
C PHE A 11 7.91 -2.90 2.72
N ILE A 12 6.65 -3.16 2.38
CA ILE A 12 5.54 -3.11 3.32
C ILE A 12 4.82 -4.45 3.27
N TRP A 13 4.46 -4.98 4.44
CA TRP A 13 3.50 -6.08 4.52
C TRP A 13 2.63 -5.93 5.77
N LEU A 14 1.31 -5.89 5.57
CA LEU A 14 0.31 -5.63 6.61
C LEU A 14 -0.50 -6.89 6.99
N GLY A 15 -0.01 -8.07 6.60
CA GLY A 15 -0.63 -9.36 6.90
C GLY A 15 0.41 -10.42 7.25
N GLU A 16 0.04 -11.69 7.07
CA GLU A 16 0.94 -12.82 7.30
C GLU A 16 1.97 -12.94 6.18
N ILE A 17 3.25 -12.83 6.51
CA ILE A 17 4.33 -12.94 5.52
C ILE A 17 4.75 -14.41 5.36
N THR A 18 4.98 -14.81 4.12
CA THR A 18 5.39 -16.17 3.73
C THR A 18 6.90 -16.27 3.55
N SER A 19 7.45 -17.49 3.65
CA SER A 19 8.87 -17.74 3.39
C SER A 19 9.31 -17.32 1.98
N SER A 20 8.44 -17.44 0.98
CA SER A 20 8.74 -17.00 -0.39
C SER A 20 8.94 -15.49 -0.49
N GLN A 21 8.16 -14.69 0.23
CA GLN A 21 8.31 -13.23 0.28
C GLN A 21 9.60 -12.82 1.01
N ILE A 22 9.99 -13.56 2.06
CA ILE A 22 11.27 -13.36 2.74
C ILE A 22 12.44 -13.58 1.77
N GLU A 23 12.38 -14.64 0.94
CA GLU A 23 13.41 -14.88 -0.06
C GLU A 23 13.49 -13.76 -1.10
N TYR A 24 12.36 -13.17 -1.50
CA TYR A 24 12.36 -12.03 -2.44
C TYR A 24 13.02 -10.78 -1.82
N ILE A 25 12.69 -10.46 -0.57
CA ILE A 25 13.33 -9.37 0.18
C ILE A 25 14.84 -9.62 0.31
N LYS A 26 15.24 -10.85 0.61
CA LYS A 26 16.65 -11.25 0.68
C LYS A 26 17.36 -11.10 -0.66
N ILE A 27 16.75 -11.48 -1.78
CA ILE A 27 17.32 -11.28 -3.13
C ILE A 27 17.54 -9.78 -3.38
N TRP A 28 16.57 -8.91 -3.06
CA TRP A 28 16.74 -7.46 -3.16
C TRP A 28 17.89 -6.96 -2.28
N LYS A 29 18.01 -7.42 -1.03
CA LYS A 29 19.11 -7.04 -0.13
C LYS A 29 20.47 -7.46 -0.65
N LEU A 30 20.61 -8.71 -1.09
CA LEU A 30 21.88 -9.26 -1.58
C LEU A 30 22.29 -8.62 -2.91
N THR A 31 21.31 -8.26 -3.74
CA THR A 31 21.57 -7.59 -5.03
C THR A 31 21.96 -6.13 -4.83
N ASN A 32 21.44 -5.45 -3.81
CA ASN A 32 21.61 -4.00 -3.57
C ASN A 32 22.35 -3.74 -2.25
N THR A 33 23.61 -4.18 -2.17
CA THR A 33 24.42 -4.14 -0.95
C THR A 33 24.68 -2.71 -0.44
N ASP A 34 24.65 -1.72 -1.35
CA ASP A 34 24.82 -0.30 -1.07
C ASP A 34 23.52 0.44 -0.73
N TYR A 35 22.37 -0.26 -0.69
CA TYR A 35 21.09 0.27 -0.23
C TYR A 35 20.77 -0.20 1.20
N ASN A 36 20.18 0.71 1.97
CA ASN A 36 19.48 0.35 3.19
C ASN A 36 18.16 -0.32 2.81
N VAL A 37 17.84 -1.45 3.40
CA VAL A 37 16.59 -2.16 3.17
C VAL A 37 15.75 -2.11 4.43
N TYR A 38 14.52 -1.65 4.31
CA TYR A 38 13.56 -1.53 5.40
C TYR A 38 12.34 -2.40 5.12
N PHE A 39 11.83 -3.05 6.16
CA PHE A 39 10.56 -3.77 6.13
C PHE A 39 9.61 -3.16 7.16
N TRP A 40 8.46 -2.72 6.68
CA TRP A 40 7.45 -2.03 7.47
C TRP A 40 6.25 -2.94 7.73
N TYR A 41 5.81 -2.98 8.98
CA TYR A 41 4.63 -3.73 9.42
C TYR A 41 3.87 -2.94 10.50
N ASP A 42 2.62 -3.31 10.75
CA ASP A 42 1.84 -2.81 11.89
C ASP A 42 1.59 -3.96 12.88
N SER A 43 2.09 -3.79 14.10
CA SER A 43 2.02 -4.81 15.17
C SER A 43 0.62 -4.98 15.76
N SER A 44 -0.39 -4.27 15.27
CA SER A 44 -1.74 -4.23 15.86
C SER A 44 -2.84 -4.80 14.96
N ILE A 45 -2.48 -5.37 13.81
CA ILE A 45 -3.42 -5.76 12.75
C ILE A 45 -3.17 -7.16 12.15
N PHE A 46 -2.40 -8.03 12.81
CA PHE A 46 -2.14 -9.39 12.32
C PHE A 46 -3.41 -10.22 12.09
N LEU A 47 -4.49 -9.88 12.78
CA LEU A 47 -5.80 -10.53 12.73
C LEU A 47 -6.81 -9.77 11.85
N CYS A 48 -6.37 -8.76 11.09
CA CYS A 48 -7.27 -7.99 10.23
C CYS A 48 -7.91 -8.85 9.14
N GLN A 49 -7.20 -9.85 8.61
CA GLN A 49 -7.77 -10.79 7.64
C GLN A 49 -8.78 -11.73 8.29
N GLU A 50 -8.49 -12.23 9.49
CA GLU A 50 -9.40 -13.04 10.30
C GLU A 50 -10.69 -12.30 10.57
N LEU A 51 -10.62 -11.00 10.87
CA LEU A 51 -11.80 -10.15 11.04
C LEU A 51 -12.66 -10.11 9.78
N ASN A 52 -12.05 -10.05 8.60
CA ASN A 52 -12.79 -10.10 7.34
C ASN A 52 -13.50 -11.45 7.12
N THR A 53 -13.00 -12.55 7.68
CA THR A 53 -13.65 -13.87 7.53
C THR A 53 -15.00 -13.96 8.23
N LEU A 54 -15.26 -13.11 9.24
CA LEU A 54 -16.56 -13.04 9.94
C LEU A 54 -17.72 -12.63 9.00
N PHE A 55 -17.38 -12.05 7.85
CA PHE A 55 -18.35 -11.58 6.86
C PHE A 55 -18.53 -12.54 5.67
N LYS A 56 -17.81 -13.66 5.65
CA LYS A 56 -17.84 -14.62 4.53
C LYS A 56 -19.21 -15.28 4.44
N GLY A 57 -19.78 -15.33 3.23
CA GLY A 57 -21.08 -15.97 2.96
C GLY A 57 -22.30 -15.10 3.31
N LEU A 58 -22.12 -13.88 3.78
CA LEU A 58 -23.22 -12.93 3.99
C LEU A 58 -23.73 -12.39 2.63
N THR A 59 -25.02 -12.04 2.57
CA THR A 59 -25.55 -11.25 1.46
C THR A 59 -24.98 -9.83 1.50
N GLN A 60 -25.00 -9.12 0.37
CA GLN A 60 -24.51 -7.73 0.29
C GLN A 60 -25.16 -6.81 1.34
N GLU A 61 -26.48 -6.91 1.53
CA GLU A 61 -27.21 -6.09 2.50
C GLU A 61 -26.74 -6.36 3.95
N ILE A 62 -26.62 -7.63 4.32
CA ILE A 62 -26.18 -8.03 5.66
C ILE A 62 -24.71 -7.65 5.87
N HIS A 63 -23.87 -7.81 4.84
CA HIS A 63 -22.47 -7.39 4.89
C HIS A 63 -22.33 -5.91 5.23
N LEU A 64 -23.04 -5.03 4.51
CA LEU A 64 -22.99 -3.58 4.72
C LEU A 64 -23.45 -3.22 6.15
N LYS A 65 -24.58 -3.78 6.60
CA LYS A 65 -25.11 -3.55 7.95
C LYS A 65 -24.14 -3.99 9.05
N THR A 66 -23.57 -5.19 8.93
CA THR A 66 -22.65 -5.73 9.95
C THR A 66 -21.30 -5.00 9.92
N ARG A 67 -20.82 -4.56 8.75
CA ARG A 67 -19.62 -3.72 8.62
C ARG A 67 -19.80 -2.37 9.31
N ASP A 68 -20.96 -1.74 9.15
CA ASP A 68 -21.26 -0.48 9.82
C ASP A 68 -21.28 -0.66 11.34
N LEU A 69 -21.93 -1.72 11.82
CA LEU A 69 -21.93 -2.05 13.25
C LEU A 69 -20.51 -2.29 13.78
N LEU A 70 -19.69 -3.06 13.07
CA LEU A 70 -18.29 -3.27 13.43
C LEU A 70 -17.55 -1.93 13.50
N TYR A 71 -17.62 -1.12 12.45
CA TYR A 71 -16.93 0.17 12.38
C TYR A 71 -17.33 1.10 13.52
N GLU A 72 -18.62 1.22 13.83
CA GLU A 72 -19.09 2.04 14.95
C GLU A 72 -18.53 1.60 16.31
N ASN A 73 -18.32 0.28 16.50
CA ASN A 73 -17.70 -0.25 17.70
C ASN A 73 -16.18 0.00 17.78
N ILE A 74 -15.48 0.10 16.63
CA ILE A 74 -14.00 0.16 16.60
C ILE A 74 -13.41 1.48 16.09
N ARG A 75 -14.22 2.42 15.60
CA ARG A 75 -13.77 3.69 14.99
C ARG A 75 -13.02 4.63 15.95
N GLY A 76 -13.07 4.37 17.26
CA GLY A 76 -12.29 5.09 18.26
C GLY A 76 -10.78 5.06 17.96
N MET A 77 -10.05 6.12 18.30
CA MET A 77 -8.69 6.37 17.79
C MET A 77 -7.65 5.32 18.20
N ASP A 78 -7.82 4.66 19.36
CA ASP A 78 -6.79 3.77 19.91
C ASP A 78 -7.13 2.27 19.87
N ILE A 79 -8.30 1.89 19.35
CA ILE A 79 -8.68 0.47 19.27
C ILE A 79 -7.78 -0.24 18.24
N LYS A 80 -7.02 -1.23 18.73
CA LYS A 80 -6.19 -2.14 17.94
C LYS A 80 -7.06 -3.28 17.40
N ILE A 81 -6.93 -3.57 16.11
CA ILE A 81 -7.76 -4.58 15.43
C ILE A 81 -7.55 -5.96 16.07
N ASP A 82 -6.32 -6.29 16.42
CA ASP A 82 -5.98 -7.57 17.06
C ASP A 82 -6.62 -7.69 18.45
N GLU A 83 -6.57 -6.63 19.26
CA GLU A 83 -7.19 -6.61 20.59
C GLU A 83 -8.71 -6.75 20.50
N PHE A 84 -9.33 -6.03 19.54
CA PHE A 84 -10.76 -6.16 19.28
C PHE A 84 -11.11 -7.59 18.86
N TYR A 85 -10.39 -8.18 17.91
CA TYR A 85 -10.66 -9.55 17.45
C TYR A 85 -10.54 -10.56 18.61
N LEU A 86 -9.50 -10.44 19.44
CA LEU A 86 -9.31 -11.30 20.61
C LEU A 86 -10.47 -11.17 21.61
N SER A 87 -11.05 -9.98 21.78
CA SER A 87 -12.18 -9.76 22.67
C SER A 87 -13.47 -10.49 22.25
N LEU A 88 -13.59 -10.88 20.98
CA LEU A 88 -14.73 -11.65 20.47
C LEU A 88 -14.73 -13.12 20.93
N ASN A 89 -13.61 -13.61 21.50
CA ASN A 89 -13.47 -14.97 22.04
C ASN A 89 -13.80 -16.12 21.06
N LEU A 90 -13.68 -15.89 19.74
CA LEU A 90 -14.07 -16.87 18.71
C LEU A 90 -13.07 -18.04 18.57
N ASP A 91 -11.76 -17.76 18.57
CA ASP A 91 -10.69 -18.77 18.51
C ASP A 91 -9.37 -18.22 19.10
N GLN A 92 -9.36 -17.95 20.40
CA GLN A 92 -8.23 -17.29 21.06
C GLN A 92 -6.90 -18.02 20.86
N LYS A 93 -6.89 -19.37 20.94
CA LYS A 93 -5.67 -20.16 20.83
C LYS A 93 -5.03 -20.00 19.46
N LYS A 94 -5.83 -20.09 18.39
CA LYS A 94 -5.34 -19.91 17.01
C LYS A 94 -4.89 -18.47 16.77
N SER A 95 -5.65 -17.49 17.22
CA SER A 95 -5.32 -16.07 17.08
C SER A 95 -4.00 -15.71 17.75
N LEU A 96 -3.79 -16.12 19.01
CA LEU A 96 -2.53 -15.90 19.73
C LEU A 96 -1.36 -16.62 19.06
N SER A 97 -1.58 -17.84 18.55
CA SER A 97 -0.57 -18.57 17.79
C SER A 97 -0.17 -17.82 16.52
N LYS A 98 -1.12 -17.23 15.79
CA LYS A 98 -0.87 -16.47 14.57
C LYS A 98 -0.11 -15.16 14.84
N ILE A 99 -0.46 -14.43 15.90
CA ILE A 99 0.29 -13.23 16.32
C ILE A 99 1.74 -13.64 16.65
N LYS A 100 1.92 -14.71 17.42
CA LYS A 100 3.24 -15.21 17.80
C LYS A 100 4.07 -15.63 16.58
N SER A 101 3.50 -16.39 15.63
CA SER A 101 4.21 -16.79 14.42
C SER A 101 4.57 -15.59 13.55
N SER A 102 3.68 -14.61 13.41
CA SER A 102 3.95 -13.38 12.66
C SER A 102 5.15 -12.62 13.22
N HIS A 103 5.23 -12.47 14.56
CA HIS A 103 6.39 -11.87 15.22
C HIS A 103 7.68 -12.68 15.01
N GLN A 104 7.62 -14.01 15.06
CA GLN A 104 8.78 -14.85 14.83
C GLN A 104 9.34 -14.68 13.41
N VAL A 105 8.46 -14.64 12.41
CA VAL A 105 8.87 -14.45 11.02
C VAL A 105 9.46 -13.06 10.78
N ILE A 106 8.89 -12.03 11.42
CA ILE A 106 9.45 -10.66 11.38
C ILE A 106 10.83 -10.60 12.06
N ALA A 107 11.04 -11.35 13.14
CA ALA A 107 12.34 -11.43 13.79
C ALA A 107 13.39 -12.06 12.86
N ASP A 108 13.03 -13.10 12.10
CA ASP A 108 13.94 -13.72 11.13
C ASP A 108 14.35 -12.77 9.99
N LEU A 109 13.46 -11.86 9.59
CA LEU A 109 13.75 -10.82 8.60
C LEU A 109 14.81 -9.81 9.04
N GLN A 110 15.04 -9.64 10.36
CA GLN A 110 16.05 -8.69 10.88
C GLN A 110 17.46 -8.97 10.35
N LYS A 111 17.73 -10.21 9.91
CA LYS A 111 18.99 -10.61 9.26
C LYS A 111 19.23 -9.92 7.92
N TYR A 112 18.16 -9.50 7.23
CA TYR A 112 18.21 -8.99 5.86
C TYR A 112 17.78 -7.53 5.75
N CYS A 113 16.96 -7.02 6.68
CA CYS A 113 16.45 -5.66 6.63
C CYS A 113 16.26 -5.04 8.02
N THR A 114 16.22 -3.71 8.06
CA THR A 114 15.81 -2.98 9.25
C THR A 114 14.30 -3.05 9.39
N ILE A 115 13.84 -3.65 10.48
CA ILE A 115 12.41 -3.77 10.79
C ILE A 115 11.89 -2.45 11.36
N LYS A 116 10.73 -2.01 10.86
CA LYS A 116 10.04 -0.79 11.30
C LYS A 116 8.59 -1.09 11.63
N ASN A 117 8.23 -1.00 12.91
CA ASN A 117 6.84 -0.94 13.32
C ASN A 117 6.30 0.47 13.02
N VAL A 118 5.21 0.55 12.26
CA VAL A 118 4.63 1.83 11.88
C VAL A 118 4.14 2.62 13.09
N ARG A 119 3.65 1.94 14.13
CA ARG A 119 3.16 2.54 15.38
C ARG A 119 4.25 3.22 16.21
N GLU A 120 5.50 2.83 16.00
CA GLU A 120 6.65 3.42 16.69
C GLU A 120 7.34 4.47 15.82
N SER A 121 7.32 4.27 14.49
CA SER A 121 8.15 5.03 13.57
C SER A 121 7.45 6.23 12.93
N ILE A 122 6.12 6.13 12.70
CA ILE A 122 5.34 7.08 11.91
C ILE A 122 3.88 7.22 12.40
N MET A 123 3.64 7.05 13.70
CA MET A 123 2.28 7.08 14.26
C MET A 123 1.58 8.43 14.05
N ALA A 124 2.31 9.54 14.14
CA ALA A 124 1.75 10.88 13.94
C ALA A 124 1.23 11.04 12.50
N GLU A 125 2.03 10.60 11.52
CA GLU A 125 1.65 10.64 10.10
C GLU A 125 0.46 9.72 9.83
N ILE A 126 0.47 8.51 10.39
CA ILE A 126 -0.64 7.56 10.27
C ILE A 126 -1.94 8.13 10.85
N ASN A 127 -1.89 8.71 12.05
CA ASN A 127 -3.06 9.30 12.70
C ASN A 127 -3.63 10.50 11.92
N SER A 128 -2.80 11.20 11.15
CA SER A 128 -3.20 12.30 10.26
C SER A 128 -3.67 11.83 8.87
N SER A 129 -3.79 10.53 8.65
CA SER A 129 -4.12 9.92 7.35
C SER A 129 -5.34 9.00 7.47
N PRO A 130 -5.93 8.54 6.35
CA PRO A 130 -7.04 7.60 6.40
C PRO A 130 -6.61 6.13 6.61
N TYR A 131 -5.33 5.86 6.90
CA TYR A 131 -4.82 4.49 7.07
C TYR A 131 -5.67 3.63 8.01
N TYR A 132 -5.91 4.09 9.24
CA TYR A 132 -6.73 3.33 10.20
C TYR A 132 -8.22 3.36 9.87
N PHE A 133 -8.70 4.40 9.19
CA PHE A 133 -10.08 4.40 8.68
C PHE A 133 -10.28 3.25 7.69
N GLU A 134 -9.38 3.10 6.73
CA GLU A 134 -9.44 2.05 5.70
C GLU A 134 -9.45 0.64 6.31
N LEU A 135 -8.55 0.40 7.28
CA LEU A 135 -8.46 -0.87 7.99
C LEU A 135 -9.71 -1.16 8.82
N LYS A 136 -10.26 -0.17 9.53
CA LYS A 136 -11.44 -0.35 10.38
C LYS A 136 -12.73 -0.45 9.59
N PHE A 137 -12.83 0.28 8.47
CA PHE A 137 -14.05 0.39 7.69
C PHE A 137 -14.19 -0.75 6.68
N ARG A 138 -13.12 -1.07 5.92
CA ARG A 138 -13.13 -2.15 4.91
C ARG A 138 -12.25 -3.34 5.26
N GLY A 139 -11.28 -3.18 6.16
CA GLY A 139 -10.26 -4.22 6.39
C GLY A 139 -9.41 -4.49 5.15
N ASN A 140 -9.26 -3.50 4.26
CA ASN A 140 -8.54 -3.64 3.00
C ASN A 140 -7.06 -3.28 3.20
N LEU A 141 -6.23 -4.33 3.30
CA LEU A 141 -4.79 -4.19 3.54
C LEU A 141 -4.04 -3.60 2.33
N ALA A 142 -4.54 -3.79 1.11
CA ALA A 142 -3.91 -3.26 -0.10
C ALA A 142 -4.03 -1.73 -0.16
N ALA A 143 -5.25 -1.22 0.06
CA ALA A 143 -5.50 0.22 0.15
C ALA A 143 -4.74 0.87 1.32
N ALA A 144 -4.65 0.19 2.47
CA ALA A 144 -3.84 0.65 3.59
C ALA A 144 -2.33 0.72 3.22
N SER A 145 -1.82 -0.27 2.48
CA SER A 145 -0.44 -0.26 1.97
C SER A 145 -0.19 0.86 0.94
N ASP A 146 -1.17 1.19 0.10
CA ASP A 146 -1.11 2.33 -0.82
C ASP A 146 -0.93 3.67 -0.11
N ILE A 147 -1.65 3.88 0.99
CA ILE A 147 -1.50 5.10 1.80
C ILE A 147 -0.12 5.10 2.47
N LEU A 148 0.26 3.97 3.08
CA LEU A 148 1.47 3.84 3.86
C LEU A 148 2.75 4.02 3.02
N ARG A 149 2.80 3.48 1.80
CA ARG A 149 3.96 3.63 0.90
C ARG A 149 4.24 5.10 0.56
N LEU A 150 3.20 5.92 0.42
CA LEU A 150 3.35 7.35 0.15
C LEU A 150 3.81 8.12 1.38
N ILE A 151 3.29 7.80 2.57
CA ILE A 151 3.75 8.39 3.85
C ILE A 151 5.25 8.12 4.04
N ILE A 152 5.68 6.87 3.85
CA ILE A 152 7.08 6.45 3.98
C ILE A 152 7.95 7.16 2.96
N LEU A 153 7.56 7.17 1.68
CA LEU A 153 8.32 7.84 0.62
C LEU A 153 8.40 9.35 0.81
N PHE A 154 7.35 9.99 1.32
CA PHE A 154 7.40 11.41 1.67
C PHE A 154 8.47 11.69 2.72
N LYS A 155 8.47 10.92 3.81
CA LYS A 155 9.36 11.13 4.97
C LYS A 155 10.81 10.75 4.67
N TYR A 156 11.03 9.61 4.01
CA TYR A 156 12.36 9.02 3.88
C TYR A 156 12.95 9.12 2.46
N GLY A 157 12.10 9.23 1.44
CA GLY A 157 12.51 9.06 0.04
C GLY A 157 13.08 7.67 -0.24
N GLY A 158 13.36 7.37 -1.51
CA GLY A 158 13.92 6.09 -1.91
C GLY A 158 13.04 5.37 -2.92
N VAL A 159 13.04 4.05 -2.82
CA VAL A 159 12.34 3.11 -3.69
C VAL A 159 11.41 2.28 -2.82
N TYR A 160 10.10 2.45 -3.01
CA TYR A 160 9.12 1.49 -2.52
C TYR A 160 9.05 0.31 -3.48
N ILE A 161 8.94 -0.91 -2.94
CA ILE A 161 8.88 -2.15 -3.71
C ILE A 161 7.86 -3.11 -3.06
N ASP A 162 6.91 -3.62 -3.84
CA ASP A 162 6.05 -4.73 -3.41
C ASP A 162 6.87 -6.01 -3.20
N VAL A 163 6.52 -6.80 -2.19
CA VAL A 163 7.27 -8.01 -1.78
C VAL A 163 7.21 -9.15 -2.80
N ASP A 164 6.39 -9.04 -3.83
CA ASP A 164 6.23 -10.00 -4.93
C ASP A 164 7.02 -9.62 -6.18
N THR A 165 7.85 -8.57 -6.13
CA THR A 165 8.72 -8.16 -7.23
C THR A 165 10.17 -8.62 -7.02
N LEU A 166 10.92 -8.74 -8.12
CA LEU A 166 12.35 -9.11 -8.09
C LEU A 166 13.23 -8.10 -8.83
N PRO A 167 14.54 -8.01 -8.53
CA PRO A 167 15.47 -7.27 -9.37
C PRO A 167 15.55 -7.87 -10.78
N ILE A 168 15.76 -7.05 -11.81
CA ILE A 168 15.98 -7.58 -13.17
C ILE A 168 17.28 -8.36 -13.23
N LYS A 169 17.18 -9.67 -13.50
CA LYS A 169 18.33 -10.54 -13.74
C LYS A 169 19.44 -10.36 -12.67
N SER A 170 19.04 -10.15 -11.41
CA SER A 170 19.93 -9.88 -10.27
C SER A 170 20.88 -8.69 -10.45
N LYS A 171 20.47 -7.67 -11.22
CA LYS A 171 21.24 -6.43 -11.37
C LYS A 171 20.94 -5.45 -10.24
N PRO A 172 21.96 -4.84 -9.61
CA PRO A 172 21.77 -3.78 -8.63
C PRO A 172 21.10 -2.56 -9.26
N LEU A 173 20.30 -1.88 -8.44
CA LEU A 173 19.78 -0.56 -8.74
C LEU A 173 20.95 0.41 -8.91
N LYS A 174 20.95 1.12 -10.04
CA LYS A 174 21.91 2.19 -10.27
C LYS A 174 21.55 3.39 -9.42
N THR A 175 22.47 4.36 -9.33
CA THR A 175 22.13 5.67 -8.74
C THR A 175 20.99 6.31 -9.54
N ILE A 176 19.83 6.43 -8.90
CA ILE A 176 18.64 7.00 -9.51
C ILE A 176 18.67 8.52 -9.31
N LYS A 177 18.45 9.25 -10.40
CA LYS A 177 18.19 10.70 -10.37
C LYS A 177 16.81 10.95 -10.98
N ILE A 178 16.01 11.76 -10.31
CA ILE A 178 14.66 12.11 -10.76
C ILE A 178 14.48 13.62 -10.77
N LYS A 179 13.52 14.12 -11.54
CA LYS A 179 13.16 15.53 -11.49
C LYS A 179 12.63 15.90 -10.10
N LYS A 180 13.09 17.06 -9.59
CA LYS A 180 12.61 17.59 -8.30
C LYS A 180 11.07 17.66 -8.31
N ASN A 181 10.48 17.22 -7.20
CA ASN A 181 9.06 17.14 -6.92
C ASN A 181 8.28 16.19 -7.84
N MET A 182 8.94 15.21 -8.46
CA MET A 182 8.29 14.17 -9.26
C MET A 182 8.50 12.79 -8.63
N LEU A 183 7.92 11.77 -9.25
CA LEU A 183 8.14 10.36 -8.94
C LEU A 183 8.29 9.55 -10.23
N LEU A 184 8.80 8.33 -10.11
CA LEU A 184 8.69 7.30 -11.14
C LEU A 184 7.75 6.19 -10.67
N LEU A 185 6.94 5.66 -11.58
CA LEU A 185 6.03 4.53 -11.34
C LEU A 185 6.57 3.25 -12.00
N SER A 186 6.18 2.09 -11.49
CA SER A 186 6.44 0.80 -12.15
C SER A 186 5.93 0.84 -13.59
N GLY A 187 6.80 0.57 -14.55
CA GLY A 187 6.40 0.27 -15.92
C GLY A 187 6.81 -1.15 -16.30
N ASP A 188 6.05 -1.77 -17.21
CA ASP A 188 6.47 -3.03 -17.83
C ASP A 188 7.51 -2.74 -18.93
N MET A 189 8.48 -3.65 -19.10
CA MET A 189 9.41 -3.60 -20.23
C MET A 189 8.75 -4.02 -21.55
N HIS A 190 7.67 -4.81 -21.47
CA HIS A 190 6.97 -5.37 -22.61
C HIS A 190 5.66 -4.64 -22.94
N ASP A 191 5.18 -3.77 -22.04
CA ASP A 191 3.97 -2.98 -22.23
C ASP A 191 4.22 -1.52 -21.80
N GLU A 192 4.26 -0.62 -22.79
CA GLU A 192 4.41 0.83 -22.57
C GLU A 192 3.08 1.56 -22.40
N SER A 193 1.97 0.85 -22.35
CA SER A 193 0.63 1.41 -22.14
C SER A 193 0.15 1.32 -20.69
N CYS A 194 0.82 0.51 -19.87
CA CYS A 194 0.44 0.28 -18.48
C CYS A 194 1.51 0.74 -17.50
N PHE A 195 1.06 1.25 -16.35
CA PHE A 195 1.91 1.53 -15.21
C PHE A 195 1.25 1.00 -13.94
N TYR A 196 2.07 0.78 -12.92
CA TYR A 196 1.64 0.22 -11.66
C TYR A 196 2.24 0.96 -10.46
N SER A 197 1.70 0.71 -9.27
CA SER A 197 2.22 1.24 -8.02
C SER A 197 3.10 0.22 -7.26
N ASN A 198 3.42 -0.93 -7.86
CA ASN A 198 4.28 -1.96 -7.25
C ASN A 198 5.69 -1.44 -6.94
N VAL A 199 6.20 -0.54 -7.78
CA VAL A 199 7.44 0.21 -7.51
C VAL A 199 7.15 1.69 -7.63
N ILE A 200 7.58 2.46 -6.64
CA ILE A 200 7.50 3.93 -6.67
C ILE A 200 8.85 4.49 -6.25
N VAL A 201 9.40 5.39 -7.07
CA VAL A 201 10.69 6.01 -6.81
C VAL A 201 10.55 7.50 -6.66
N THR A 202 10.98 8.04 -5.52
CA THR A 202 10.96 9.49 -5.31
C THR A 202 12.03 9.96 -4.32
N HIS A 203 12.28 11.27 -4.28
CA HIS A 203 13.12 11.86 -3.24
C HIS A 203 12.25 12.27 -2.04
N ARG A 204 12.85 12.40 -0.86
CA ARG A 204 12.14 12.86 0.35
C ARG A 204 11.51 14.24 0.14
N ASN A 205 10.38 14.52 0.79
CA ASN A 205 9.64 15.77 0.71
C ASN A 205 9.23 16.17 -0.73
N SER A 206 9.01 15.18 -1.60
CA SER A 206 8.50 15.43 -2.95
C SER A 206 7.11 16.08 -2.90
N MET A 207 6.94 17.22 -3.57
CA MET A 207 5.65 17.92 -3.62
C MET A 207 4.55 17.05 -4.26
N LEU A 208 4.89 16.25 -5.28
CA LEU A 208 3.92 15.34 -5.88
C LEU A 208 3.40 14.30 -4.89
N ILE A 209 4.27 13.73 -4.05
CA ILE A 209 3.81 12.79 -3.00
C ILE A 209 2.92 13.52 -1.99
N LYS A 210 3.24 14.77 -1.64
CA LYS A 210 2.39 15.59 -0.78
C LYS A 210 1.01 15.85 -1.41
N GLU A 211 0.96 16.12 -2.71
CA GLU A 211 -0.28 16.29 -3.49
C GLU A 211 -1.09 15.00 -3.51
N CYS A 212 -0.46 13.84 -3.73
CA CYS A 212 -1.13 12.54 -3.65
C CYS A 212 -1.72 12.28 -2.26
N LEU A 213 -0.96 12.53 -1.19
CA LEU A 213 -1.44 12.38 0.19
C LEU A 213 -2.59 13.35 0.52
N HIS A 214 -2.55 14.57 -0.03
CA HIS A 214 -3.64 15.53 0.10
C HIS A 214 -4.91 15.04 -0.61
N GLU A 215 -4.78 14.53 -1.83
CA GLU A 215 -5.89 14.02 -2.63
C GLU A 215 -6.53 12.77 -1.99
N ILE A 216 -5.71 11.85 -1.47
CA ILE A 216 -6.17 10.73 -0.65
C ILE A 216 -7.01 11.25 0.52
N ASN A 217 -6.49 12.20 1.31
CA ASN A 217 -7.24 12.76 2.44
C ASN A 217 -8.58 13.40 2.00
N ARG A 218 -8.60 14.11 0.88
CA ARG A 218 -9.82 14.71 0.32
C ARG A 218 -10.86 13.66 -0.05
N ILE A 219 -10.46 12.61 -0.74
CA ILE A 219 -11.33 11.49 -1.15
C ILE A 219 -11.89 10.77 0.08
N TYR A 220 -11.04 10.47 1.06
CA TYR A 220 -11.48 9.77 2.26
C TYR A 220 -12.35 10.63 3.18
N LEU A 221 -12.16 11.95 3.19
CA LEU A 221 -13.07 12.88 3.85
C LEU A 221 -14.45 12.86 3.19
N TYR A 222 -14.50 12.81 1.86
CA TYR A 222 -15.76 12.63 1.12
C TYR A 222 -16.44 11.31 1.50
N ILE A 223 -15.71 10.20 1.45
CA ILE A 223 -16.23 8.87 1.83
C ILE A 223 -16.80 8.88 3.25
N LYS A 224 -16.07 9.43 4.22
CA LYS A 224 -16.52 9.55 5.61
C LYS A 224 -17.78 10.42 5.73
N THR A 225 -17.87 11.48 4.93
CA THR A 225 -19.05 12.36 4.90
C THR A 225 -20.28 11.62 4.35
N CYS A 226 -20.13 10.88 3.25
CA CYS A 226 -21.20 10.04 2.69
C CYS A 226 -21.67 9.00 3.71
N TYR A 227 -20.72 8.31 4.38
CA TYR A 227 -21.04 7.36 5.44
C TYR A 227 -21.89 7.99 6.55
N LEU A 228 -21.48 9.15 7.08
CA LEU A 228 -22.22 9.84 8.15
C LEU A 228 -23.62 10.30 7.71
N LYS A 229 -23.79 10.63 6.43
CA LYS A 229 -25.08 11.01 5.82
C LYS A 229 -25.93 9.80 5.41
N LYS A 230 -25.42 8.58 5.57
CA LYS A 230 -26.04 7.34 5.04
C LYS A 230 -26.30 7.41 3.54
N ASP A 231 -25.39 8.06 2.82
CA ASP A 231 -25.41 8.18 1.37
C ASP A 231 -24.86 6.89 0.73
N ASN A 232 -25.58 6.37 -0.27
CA ASN A 232 -25.25 5.13 -0.96
C ASN A 232 -24.18 5.32 -2.06
N ASP A 233 -23.73 6.54 -2.34
CA ASP A 233 -22.70 6.83 -3.34
C ASP A 233 -21.36 6.09 -3.08
N ILE A 234 -21.11 5.71 -1.82
CA ILE A 234 -19.91 4.95 -1.44
C ILE A 234 -20.09 3.43 -1.52
N ASN A 235 -21.22 2.90 -1.97
CA ASN A 235 -21.45 1.45 -1.96
C ASN A 235 -20.47 0.69 -2.85
N GLU A 236 -20.10 1.24 -4.01
CA GLU A 236 -19.04 0.65 -4.84
C GLU A 236 -17.71 0.56 -4.07
N TYR A 237 -17.34 1.62 -3.36
CA TYR A 237 -16.16 1.61 -2.47
C TYR A 237 -16.27 0.58 -1.34
N ARG A 238 -17.44 0.45 -0.71
CA ARG A 238 -17.67 -0.49 0.39
C ARG A 238 -17.62 -1.96 -0.05
N LEU A 239 -17.90 -2.24 -1.32
CA LEU A 239 -18.05 -3.59 -1.87
C LEU A 239 -16.87 -4.05 -2.73
N ASP A 240 -15.99 -3.13 -3.11
CA ASP A 240 -14.79 -3.38 -3.91
C ASP A 240 -13.89 -4.46 -3.30
N GLY A 241 -13.58 -5.48 -4.10
CA GLY A 241 -12.75 -6.63 -3.72
C GLY A 241 -13.46 -7.70 -2.89
N VAL A 242 -14.73 -7.46 -2.50
CA VAL A 242 -15.55 -8.39 -1.72
C VAL A 242 -16.72 -8.93 -2.57
N PHE A 243 -17.54 -8.04 -3.10
CA PHE A 243 -18.73 -8.38 -3.91
C PHE A 243 -18.61 -7.94 -5.37
N ASN A 244 -17.72 -7.01 -5.68
CA ASN A 244 -17.49 -6.54 -7.04
C ASN A 244 -16.01 -6.24 -7.32
N ASP A 245 -15.67 -6.12 -8.62
CA ASP A 245 -14.38 -5.61 -9.12
C ASP A 245 -14.59 -4.17 -9.64
N SER A 246 -15.06 -3.26 -8.78
CA SER A 246 -15.29 -1.86 -9.16
C SER A 246 -13.99 -1.11 -9.51
N ARG A 247 -12.85 -1.64 -9.05
CA ARG A 247 -11.50 -1.08 -9.17
C ARG A 247 -11.37 0.31 -8.56
N ILE A 248 -12.29 0.68 -7.66
CA ILE A 248 -12.31 2.01 -7.05
C ILE A 248 -11.12 2.19 -6.09
N THR A 249 -10.57 1.11 -5.53
CA THR A 249 -9.29 1.16 -4.78
C THR A 249 -8.16 1.72 -5.64
N LEU A 250 -8.08 1.37 -6.94
CA LEU A 250 -7.07 1.92 -7.86
C LEU A 250 -7.19 3.43 -8.03
N LYS A 251 -8.42 3.97 -7.95
CA LYS A 251 -8.72 5.40 -8.12
C LYS A 251 -8.63 6.20 -6.83
N THR A 252 -8.74 5.55 -5.67
CA THR A 252 -8.81 6.20 -4.34
C THR A 252 -7.48 6.22 -3.59
N SER A 253 -6.62 5.22 -3.81
CA SER A 253 -5.29 5.15 -3.19
C SER A 253 -4.21 4.60 -4.13
N GLY A 254 -4.59 3.81 -5.12
CA GLY A 254 -3.68 3.10 -6.00
C GLY A 254 -3.18 3.89 -7.22
N PRO A 255 -2.79 3.21 -8.31
CA PRO A 255 -2.11 3.81 -9.46
C PRO A 255 -2.94 4.89 -10.17
N GLY A 256 -4.26 4.75 -10.23
CA GLY A 256 -5.14 5.75 -10.86
C GLY A 256 -5.07 7.11 -10.16
N LEU A 257 -5.00 7.14 -8.82
CA LEU A 257 -4.80 8.39 -8.07
C LEU A 257 -3.43 9.00 -8.36
N LEU A 258 -2.38 8.18 -8.37
CA LEU A 258 -1.01 8.64 -8.64
C LEU A 258 -0.90 9.25 -10.04
N TYR A 259 -1.53 8.63 -11.03
CA TYR A 259 -1.58 9.14 -12.39
C TYR A 259 -2.29 10.49 -12.47
N ASN A 260 -3.47 10.63 -11.85
CA ASN A 260 -4.21 11.89 -11.87
C ASN A 260 -3.41 13.03 -11.21
N CYS A 261 -2.77 12.76 -10.08
CA CYS A 261 -1.91 13.74 -9.41
C CYS A 261 -0.70 14.09 -10.28
N LEU A 262 -0.07 13.09 -10.89
CA LEU A 262 1.08 13.27 -11.75
C LEU A 262 0.73 14.09 -13.01
N TYR A 263 -0.39 13.74 -13.66
CA TYR A 263 -0.95 14.45 -14.81
C TYR A 263 -1.20 15.92 -14.48
N SER A 264 -1.96 16.19 -13.40
CA SER A 264 -2.28 17.55 -12.97
C SER A 264 -1.02 18.36 -12.64
N ARG A 265 0.00 17.71 -12.05
CA ARG A 265 1.27 18.37 -11.77
C ARG A 265 2.05 18.70 -13.03
N ILE A 266 2.12 17.78 -13.98
CA ILE A 266 2.80 18.00 -15.27
C ILE A 266 2.14 19.15 -16.00
N GLU A 267 0.82 19.15 -16.11
CA GLU A 267 0.04 20.22 -16.73
C GLU A 267 0.37 21.60 -16.14
N LYS A 268 0.58 21.69 -14.83
CA LYS A 268 0.89 22.96 -14.13
C LYS A 268 2.35 23.38 -14.17
N THR A 269 3.29 22.43 -14.32
CA THR A 269 4.72 22.68 -14.04
C THR A 269 5.63 22.44 -15.24
N GLU A 270 5.14 21.79 -16.28
CA GLU A 270 5.87 21.51 -17.50
C GLU A 270 5.25 22.29 -18.66
N HIS A 271 6.11 22.85 -19.52
CA HIS A 271 5.68 23.57 -20.71
C HIS A 271 6.08 22.79 -21.97
N ASN A 272 5.40 23.03 -23.08
CA ASN A 272 5.67 22.39 -24.38
C ASN A 272 5.48 20.86 -24.40
N ILE A 273 4.62 20.32 -23.54
CA ILE A 273 4.19 18.92 -23.61
C ILE A 273 2.86 18.87 -24.35
N LEU A 274 2.87 18.34 -25.57
CA LEU A 274 1.66 18.18 -26.38
C LEU A 274 0.77 17.02 -25.89
N ASN A 275 1.39 15.93 -25.44
CA ASN A 275 0.70 14.74 -24.94
C ASN A 275 1.32 14.32 -23.59
N ILE A 276 0.61 14.62 -22.50
CA ILE A 276 1.04 14.35 -21.13
C ILE A 276 1.11 12.85 -20.86
N GLU A 277 0.16 12.06 -21.36
CA GLU A 277 0.13 10.62 -21.18
C GLU A 277 1.39 9.98 -21.79
N HIS A 278 1.68 10.31 -23.05
CA HIS A 278 2.91 9.85 -23.72
C HIS A 278 4.16 10.30 -22.97
N PHE A 279 4.17 11.54 -22.43
CA PHE A 279 5.28 12.02 -21.63
C PHE A 279 5.48 11.20 -20.36
N ILE A 280 4.40 10.86 -19.64
CA ILE A 280 4.44 10.03 -18.43
C ILE A 280 5.00 8.65 -18.78
N MET A 281 4.42 7.96 -19.77
CA MET A 281 4.81 6.60 -20.13
C MET A 281 6.27 6.51 -20.61
N LYS A 282 6.75 7.55 -21.30
CA LYS A 282 8.11 7.57 -21.82
C LYS A 282 9.16 7.98 -20.79
N ASN A 283 8.85 8.92 -19.90
CA ASN A 283 9.88 9.60 -19.09
C ASN A 283 9.77 9.29 -17.59
N LEU A 284 8.62 8.81 -17.11
CA LEU A 284 8.33 8.65 -15.69
C LEU A 284 8.09 7.20 -15.29
N MET A 285 8.41 6.26 -16.18
CA MET A 285 8.41 4.83 -15.88
C MET A 285 9.76 4.38 -15.31
N PHE A 286 9.70 3.64 -14.22
CA PHE A 286 10.81 2.92 -13.64
C PHE A 286 10.73 1.46 -14.10
N LYS A 287 11.77 0.99 -14.80
CA LYS A 287 11.80 -0.33 -15.42
C LYS A 287 12.90 -1.25 -14.86
N ASP A 288 13.63 -0.87 -13.80
CA ASP A 288 14.70 -1.71 -13.21
C ASP A 288 14.15 -2.75 -12.20
N HIS A 289 13.05 -3.43 -12.54
CA HIS A 289 12.42 -4.46 -11.72
C HIS A 289 11.69 -5.51 -12.58
N CYS A 290 11.40 -6.69 -12.03
CA CYS A 290 10.65 -7.76 -12.67
C CYS A 290 9.29 -7.91 -11.97
N LEU A 291 8.21 -7.67 -12.71
CA LEU A 291 6.83 -7.86 -12.25
C LEU A 291 6.37 -9.30 -12.47
N ASN A 292 6.79 -9.97 -13.54
CA ASN A 292 6.39 -11.36 -13.83
C ASN A 292 7.17 -12.34 -12.93
N THR A 293 6.62 -12.60 -11.75
CA THR A 293 7.16 -13.52 -10.77
C THR A 293 6.11 -14.56 -10.36
N PRO A 294 6.52 -15.74 -9.87
CA PRO A 294 5.58 -16.70 -9.28
C PRO A 294 4.65 -16.14 -8.20
N LEU A 295 5.08 -15.11 -7.45
CA LEU A 295 4.26 -14.48 -6.41
C LEU A 295 3.29 -13.42 -6.97
N SER A 296 3.65 -12.72 -8.04
CA SER A 296 2.82 -11.67 -8.66
C SER A 296 1.53 -12.20 -9.31
N ASN A 297 1.49 -13.50 -9.63
CA ASN A 297 0.36 -14.13 -10.32
C ASN A 297 -0.91 -14.28 -9.46
N LYS A 298 -0.86 -13.95 -8.16
CA LYS A 298 -2.00 -13.98 -7.25
C LYS A 298 -2.18 -12.62 -6.59
N SER A 299 -3.18 -11.87 -7.04
CA SER A 299 -3.50 -10.58 -6.42
C SER A 299 -3.99 -10.76 -4.98
N SER A 300 -3.36 -10.08 -4.03
CA SER A 300 -3.63 -10.22 -2.59
C SER A 300 -4.92 -9.56 -2.11
N TRP A 301 -5.59 -8.77 -2.97
CA TRP A 301 -6.75 -7.95 -2.59
C TRP A 301 -8.10 -8.50 -3.08
N MET A 302 -8.13 -9.40 -4.07
CA MET A 302 -9.39 -9.98 -4.58
C MET A 302 -9.75 -11.24 -3.79
N LEU A 303 -10.86 -11.21 -3.04
CA LEU A 303 -11.29 -12.33 -2.20
C LEU A 303 -11.96 -13.47 -2.99
N ASN A 304 -12.48 -13.19 -4.18
CA ASN A 304 -13.11 -14.17 -5.08
C ASN A 304 -12.25 -14.40 -6.32
N GLN A 305 -11.18 -15.17 -6.18
CA GLN A 305 -10.60 -15.89 -7.32
C GLN A 305 -11.18 -17.31 -7.27
N ASN A 306 -12.34 -17.50 -7.91
CA ASN A 306 -12.83 -18.83 -8.25
C ASN A 306 -12.06 -19.34 -9.47
#